data_AF-A0A4Q2YHM9-F1
#
_entry.id   AF-A0A4Q2YHM9-F1
#
_cell.length_a   1.000
_cell.length_b   1.000
_cell.length_c   1.000
_cell.angle_alpha   90.00
_cell.angle_beta   90.00
_cell.angle_gamma   90.00
#
_symmetry.space_group_name_H-M   'P 1'
#
loop_
_entity.id
_entity.type
_entity.pdbx_description
1 polymer ?
#
loop_
_entity_poly.entity_id
_entity_poly.type
_entity_poly.pdbx_seq_one_letter_code
_entity_poly.pdbx_strand_id
1 'polypeptide(L)' 'MPQSLSLTLVHLVFSTKDRMPLLTNEVRPALYAYLSTVARHDDGECYRIGGVAD' A
#
# COMPACT_ATOMS: atom_id res chain seq x y z
N MET A 1 -31.10 -5.65 -13.74
CA MET A 1 -30.26 -4.73 -12.96
C MET A 1 -29.02 -5.51 -12.56
N PRO A 2 -27.91 -5.45 -13.31
CA PRO A 2 -26.70 -6.12 -12.86
C PRO A 2 -26.16 -5.33 -11.67
N GLN A 3 -26.33 -5.86 -10.46
CA GLN A 3 -25.68 -5.36 -9.26
C GLN A 3 -24.73 -6.45 -8.78
N SER A 4 -23.43 -6.20 -8.88
CA SER A 4 -22.42 -7.02 -8.22
C SER A 4 -22.18 -6.45 -6.84
N LEU A 5 -22.56 -7.20 -5.80
CA LEU A 5 -22.13 -6.94 -4.44
C LEU A 5 -20.89 -7.80 -4.18
N SER A 6 -19.73 -7.17 -4.12
CA SER A 6 -18.46 -7.84 -3.84
C SER A 6 -17.66 -7.05 -2.83
N LEU A 7 -17.11 -7.73 -1.82
CA LEU A 7 -16.11 -7.20 -0.92
C LEU A 7 -14.77 -7.86 -1.27
N THR A 8 -13.92 -7.14 -1.99
CA THR A 8 -12.60 -7.65 -2.41
C THR A 8 -11.54 -7.11 -1.48
N LEU A 9 -10.91 -8.00 -0.71
CA LEU A 9 -9.76 -7.69 0.12
C LEU A 9 -8.48 -8.19 -0.55
N VAL A 10 -7.48 -7.33 -0.69
CA VAL A 10 -6.21 -7.65 -1.37
C VAL A 10 -5.05 -7.35 -0.44
N HIS A 11 -4.05 -8.24 -0.41
CA HIS A 11 -2.76 -8.00 0.22
C HIS A 11 -1.72 -7.75 -0.89
N LEU A 12 -1.33 -6.50 -1.06
CA LEU A 12 -0.35 -6.08 -2.06
C LEU A 12 1.05 -6.08 -1.45
N VAL A 13 2.00 -6.73 -2.12
CA VAL A 13 3.42 -6.77 -1.73
C VAL A 13 4.26 -6.42 -2.94
N PHE A 14 5.21 -5.51 -2.76
CA PHE A 14 6.19 -5.09 -3.77
C PHE A 14 7.56 -4.89 -3.12
N SER A 15 8.57 -4.63 -3.94
CA SER A 15 9.98 -4.51 -3.55
C SER A 15 10.60 -3.32 -4.28
N THR A 16 11.70 -2.77 -3.76
CA THR A 16 12.43 -1.72 -4.49
C THR A 16 13.11 -2.31 -5.74
N LYS A 17 13.56 -1.41 -6.61
CA LYS A 17 14.38 -1.80 -7.74
C LYS A 17 15.65 -2.51 -7.23
N ASP A 18 15.90 -3.71 -7.74
CA ASP A 18 17.06 -4.55 -7.39
C ASP A 18 17.15 -4.90 -5.88
N ARG A 19 16.04 -4.80 -5.12
CA ARG A 19 16.01 -4.99 -3.65
C ARG A 19 17.02 -4.12 -2.91
N MET A 20 17.26 -2.92 -3.43
CA MET A 20 18.15 -1.96 -2.80
C MET A 20 17.50 -1.41 -1.52
N PRO A 21 18.17 -1.45 -0.35
CA PRO A 21 17.56 -1.17 0.94
C PRO A 21 17.26 0.32 1.18
N LEU A 22 16.37 0.90 0.37
CA LEU A 22 16.08 2.33 0.28
C LEU A 22 14.93 2.75 1.18
N LEU A 23 14.14 1.80 1.69
CA LEU A 23 13.04 2.04 2.61
C LEU A 23 13.56 2.19 4.03
N THR A 24 14.31 3.25 4.29
CA THR A 24 14.90 3.54 5.60
C THR A 24 13.82 3.93 6.63
N ASN A 25 14.19 3.97 7.92
CA ASN A 25 13.27 4.37 8.98
C ASN A 25 12.78 5.81 8.83
N GLU A 26 13.56 6.67 8.18
CA GLU A 26 13.23 8.06 7.89
C GLU A 26 12.23 8.18 6.72
N VAL A 27 12.32 7.30 5.73
CA VAL A 27 11.47 7.33 4.52
C VAL A 27 10.12 6.65 4.76
N ARG A 28 10.09 5.53 5.50
CA ARG A 28 8.89 4.70 5.70
C ARG A 28 7.66 5.48 6.20
N PRO A 29 7.74 6.39 7.19
CA PRO A 29 6.54 7.10 7.67
C PRO A 29 5.85 7.91 6.57
N ALA A 30 6.62 8.64 5.77
CA ALA A 30 6.10 9.42 4.66
C ALA A 30 5.57 8.51 3.53
N LEU A 31 6.26 7.41 3.23
CA LEU A 31 5.81 6.42 2.26
C LEU A 31 4.47 5.79 2.67
N TYR A 32 4.30 5.42 3.94
CA TYR A 32 3.05 4.83 4.43
C TYR A 32 1.88 5.81 4.36
N ALA A 33 2.12 7.09 4.70
CA ALA A 33 1.13 8.14 4.53
C ALA A 33 0.75 8.31 3.05
N TYR A 34 1.73 8.31 2.15
CA TYR A 34 1.50 8.40 0.71
C TYR A 34 0.65 7.24 0.19
N LEU A 35 1.06 5.99 0.45
CA LEU A 35 0.37 4.79 -0.05
C LEU A 35 -1.07 4.68 0.49
N SER A 36 -1.28 4.98 1.78
CA SER A 36 -2.64 4.99 2.35
C SER A 36 -3.51 6.10 1.75
N THR A 37 -2.93 7.25 1.39
CA THR A 37 -3.64 8.32 0.68
C THR A 37 -4.01 7.91 -0.73
N VAL A 38 -3.10 7.26 -1.47
CA VAL A 38 -3.38 6.72 -2.82
C VAL A 38 -4.52 5.72 -2.79
N ALA A 39 -4.50 4.76 -1.86
CA ALA A 39 -5.57 3.76 -1.74
C ALA A 39 -6.94 4.40 -1.48
N ARG A 40 -7.00 5.44 -0.64
CA ARG A 40 -8.24 6.16 -0.31
C ARG A 40 -8.71 7.09 -1.42
N HIS A 41 -7.77 7.63 -2.21
CA HIS A 41 -8.10 8.44 -3.38
C HIS A 41 -8.85 7.62 -4.43
N ASP A 42 -8.51 6.34 -4.57
CA ASP A 42 -9.11 5.43 -5.55
C ASP A 42 -10.31 4.64 -4.98
N ASP A 43 -11.07 5.26 -4.07
CA ASP A 43 -12.25 4.68 -3.39
C ASP A 43 -11.99 3.36 -2.62
N GLY A 44 -10.72 3.05 -2.33
CA GLY A 44 -10.31 1.90 -1.54
C GLY A 44 -10.13 2.23 -0.05
N GLU A 45 -9.93 1.20 0.77
CA GLU A 45 -9.53 1.36 2.18
C GLU A 45 -8.18 0.70 2.45
N CYS A 46 -7.33 1.38 3.22
CA CYS A 46 -6.02 0.87 3.61
C CYS A 46 -6.09 0.32 5.04
N TYR A 47 -6.48 -0.94 5.17
CA TYR A 47 -6.64 -1.59 6.49
C TYR A 47 -5.32 -1.77 7.24
N ARG A 48 -4.24 -2.08 6.52
CA ARG A 48 -2.91 -2.32 7.10
C ARG A 48 -1.83 -1.85 6.13
N ILE A 49 -0.76 -1.28 6.67
CA ILE A 49 0.42 -0.90 5.91
C ILE A 49 1.69 -1.14 6.73
N GLY A 50 2.76 -1.57 6.06
CA GLY A 50 4.03 -1.88 6.66
C GLY A 50 5.05 -2.33 5.62
N GLY A 51 6.26 -2.63 6.09
CA GLY A 51 7.37 -2.99 5.21
C GLY A 51 8.69 -3.10 5.97
N VAL A 52 9.71 -3.52 5.24
CA VAL A 52 11.10 -3.66 5.70
C VAL A 52 12.01 -2.77 4.86
N ALA A 53 13.33 -2.94 4.95
CA ALA A 53 14.28 -2.04 4.31
C ALA A 53 14.36 -2.21 2.79
N ASP A 54 13.94 -3.39 2.30
CA ASP A 54 13.99 -3.89 0.92
C ASP A 54 13.87 -2.80 -0.13
#